data_AF-A0A7K2MET5-F1
#
_entry.id   AF-A0A7K2MET5-F1
#
_cell.length_a   1.000
_cell.length_b   1.000
_cell.length_c   1.000
_cell.angle_alpha   90.00
_cell.angle_beta   90.00
_cell.angle_gamma   90.00
#
_symmetry.space_group_name_H-M   'P 1'
#
loop_
_entity.id
_entity.type
_entity.pdbx_description
1 polymer ?
#
loop_
_entity_poly.entity_id
_entity_poly.type
_entity_poly.pdbx_seq_one_letter_code
_entity_poly.pdbx_strand_id
1 'polypeptide(L)'
;MRNGFVRLRVKSGKPVVIRVRSYGFELGGLHKIRKTPAVVRTTSPGEDGQRRSTPALQRMVRASRPCDAAGMPGAGAGRRRGSRKVRGILFDVDDTLVDQSTSARKALVAHVTEDDLLGAFSNADEAVTIWREITEYHYARYLMGEVTLRAQRHARVRDFLTQAGVTGAQDMSDEDASAWYSAYASHKHSRYIAFADASPSIARLAAHYRLGIVSNSSIDHQREKLRAVGLLSFFGDAVVCARQHGAAKPASSIFYAGCALLGLRVGEVAHVGDSYLTDAVGARLAGLGAVWLNRRGRNLRDPAEGIRVIRSLYDLPAVLTD
;
A
#
# COMPACT_ATOMS: atom_id res chain seq x y z
N MET A 1 22.73 -3.46 -3.46
CA MET A 1 21.38 -3.70 -2.93
C MET A 1 21.51 -4.13 -1.46
N ARG A 2 21.03 -3.36 -0.47
CA ARG A 2 21.09 -3.75 0.95
C ARG A 2 19.69 -4.03 1.46
N ASN A 3 19.48 -5.25 1.95
CA ASN A 3 18.26 -5.68 2.64
C ASN A 3 18.19 -4.99 4.01
N GLY A 4 17.17 -4.14 4.22
CA GLY A 4 16.92 -3.50 5.52
C GLY A 4 15.86 -4.26 6.31
N PHE A 5 16.13 -4.58 7.57
CA PHE A 5 15.16 -5.11 8.51
C PHE A 5 14.69 -4.00 9.45
N VAL A 6 13.38 -3.85 9.65
CA VAL A 6 12.83 -2.97 10.70
C VAL A 6 12.40 -3.86 11.87
N ARG A 7 13.02 -3.69 13.03
CA ARG A 7 12.60 -4.34 14.28
C ARG A 7 11.72 -3.36 15.08
N LEU A 8 10.46 -3.72 15.31
CA LEU A 8 9.58 -3.03 16.25
C LEU A 8 9.46 -3.89 17.52
N ARG A 9 9.64 -3.28 18.70
CA ARG A 9 9.36 -3.94 19.99
C ARG A 9 7.89 -3.74 20.34
N VAL A 10 7.17 -4.84 20.53
CA VAL A 10 5.86 -4.87 21.20
C VAL A 10 6.07 -5.37 22.63
N LYS A 11 5.34 -4.80 23.60
CA LYS A 11 5.49 -5.03 25.05
C LYS A 11 5.15 -6.45 25.54
N SER A 12 4.99 -7.45 24.67
CA SER A 12 4.73 -8.85 25.03
C SER A 12 5.63 -9.82 24.28
N GLY A 13 6.90 -9.90 24.70
CA GLY A 13 7.61 -11.18 24.87
C GLY A 13 8.01 -12.05 23.67
N LYS A 14 7.72 -11.72 22.40
CA LYS A 14 8.37 -12.38 21.25
C LYS A 14 8.68 -11.36 20.14
N PRO A 15 9.94 -11.27 19.64
CA PRO A 15 10.26 -10.40 18.52
C PRO A 15 9.58 -10.91 17.25
N VAL A 16 8.72 -10.10 16.64
CA VAL A 16 8.20 -10.34 15.29
C VAL A 16 9.25 -9.82 14.31
N VAL A 17 9.84 -10.71 13.52
CA VAL A 17 10.70 -10.35 12.39
C VAL A 17 9.79 -10.18 11.17
N ILE A 18 9.44 -8.94 10.83
CA ILE A 18 8.72 -8.65 9.60
C ILE A 18 9.73 -8.65 8.46
N ARG A 19 9.67 -9.66 7.60
CA ARG A 19 10.37 -9.65 6.32
C ARG A 19 9.58 -8.77 5.36
N VAL A 20 9.90 -7.47 5.33
CA VAL A 20 9.38 -6.59 4.27
C VAL A 20 10.13 -6.94 2.99
N ARG A 21 9.63 -7.93 2.25
CA ARG A 21 9.82 -7.90 0.79
C ARG A 21 8.94 -6.76 0.30
N SER A 22 9.48 -5.88 -0.53
CA SER A 22 8.65 -4.90 -1.24
C SER A 22 7.48 -5.65 -1.87
N TYR A 23 6.27 -5.36 -1.39
CA TYR A 23 4.97 -5.94 -1.77
C TYR A 23 4.74 -7.41 -1.42
N GLY A 24 3.87 -7.62 -0.44
CA GLY A 24 3.33 -8.92 -0.05
C GLY A 24 2.82 -8.87 1.40
N PHE A 25 1.53 -8.58 1.56
CA PHE A 25 0.82 -8.87 2.81
C PHE A 25 0.64 -10.39 2.91
N GLU A 26 1.15 -11.05 3.95
CA GLU A 26 0.70 -12.39 4.30
C GLU A 26 -0.64 -12.26 5.05
N LEU A 27 -1.74 -12.59 4.38
CA LEU A 27 -3.00 -12.91 5.05
C LEU A 27 -2.91 -14.35 5.55
N GLY A 28 -2.71 -14.51 6.86
CA GLY A 28 -2.81 -15.81 7.50
C GLY A 28 -4.27 -16.22 7.71
N GLY A 29 -4.67 -17.37 7.15
CA GLY A 29 -5.78 -18.16 7.69
C GLY A 29 -6.56 -19.01 6.70
N LEU A 30 -6.58 -20.31 7.01
CA LEU A 30 -7.49 -21.38 6.56
C LEU A 30 -7.20 -22.03 5.20
N HIS A 31 -6.54 -23.19 5.21
CA HIS A 31 -7.20 -24.47 4.94
C HIS A 31 -6.34 -25.64 5.48
N LYS A 32 -6.96 -26.47 6.33
CA LYS A 32 -6.41 -27.74 6.83
C LYS A 32 -6.35 -28.72 5.66
N ILE A 33 -5.16 -29.09 5.22
CA ILE A 33 -4.96 -30.35 4.50
C ILE A 33 -4.45 -31.37 5.51
N ARG A 34 -5.30 -32.36 5.79
CA ARG A 34 -4.98 -33.57 6.54
C ARG A 34 -3.86 -34.32 5.81
N LYS A 35 -2.77 -34.61 6.52
CA LYS A 35 -1.94 -35.80 6.25
C LYS A 35 -1.75 -36.56 7.56
N THR A 36 -2.17 -37.82 7.54
CA THR A 36 -2.11 -38.84 8.60
C THR A 36 -0.64 -39.18 8.97
N PRO A 37 -0.39 -39.81 10.13
CA PRO A 37 0.85 -39.64 10.89
C PRO A 37 1.94 -40.63 10.50
N ALA A 38 3.19 -40.17 10.48
CA ALA A 38 4.35 -41.05 10.62
C ALA A 38 4.69 -41.18 12.11
N VAL A 39 4.59 -42.42 12.58
CA VAL A 39 4.94 -42.89 13.92
C VAL A 39 6.44 -42.72 14.15
N VAL A 40 6.83 -41.98 15.19
CA VAL A 40 8.11 -42.22 15.87
C VAL A 40 7.87 -42.18 17.38
N ARG A 41 8.32 -43.25 18.03
CA ARG A 41 8.06 -43.63 19.40
C ARG A 41 8.74 -42.72 20.42
N THR A 42 8.05 -42.57 21.53
CA THR A 42 8.47 -42.02 22.82
C THR A 42 9.59 -42.83 23.46
N THR A 43 10.55 -42.14 24.08
CA THR A 43 11.12 -42.54 25.38
C THR A 43 11.49 -41.28 26.19
N SER A 44 10.91 -41.16 27.38
CA SER A 44 11.46 -40.42 28.52
C SER A 44 11.69 -41.47 29.62
N PRO A 45 12.71 -41.30 30.48
CA PRO A 45 12.48 -40.78 31.84
C PRO A 45 13.68 -39.90 32.31
N GLY A 46 13.68 -39.15 33.39
CA GLY A 46 12.81 -38.88 34.55
C GLY A 46 13.32 -37.58 35.21
N GLU A 47 12.44 -36.87 35.90
CA GLU A 47 12.48 -36.64 37.36
C GLU A 47 13.27 -35.41 37.84
N ASP A 48 12.54 -34.62 38.65
CA ASP A 48 12.92 -33.82 39.80
C ASP A 48 13.93 -32.66 39.72
N GLY A 49 13.57 -31.56 40.38
CA GLY A 49 14.54 -30.52 40.74
C GLY A 49 13.97 -29.14 41.04
N GLN A 50 13.46 -28.97 42.24
CA GLN A 50 12.84 -27.76 42.77
C GLN A 50 13.87 -26.72 43.28
N ARG A 51 13.58 -25.42 43.11
CA ARG A 51 14.11 -24.21 43.81
C ARG A 51 15.58 -23.79 43.57
N ARG A 52 15.81 -22.52 43.19
CA ARG A 52 16.19 -21.39 44.08
C ARG A 52 16.59 -20.14 43.26
N SER A 53 16.46 -19.01 43.94
CA SER A 53 16.55 -17.58 43.61
C SER A 53 17.94 -17.03 43.24
N THR A 54 17.99 -16.13 42.22
CA THR A 54 18.79 -14.86 41.98
C THR A 54 20.26 -14.70 42.45
N PRO A 55 21.05 -13.68 42.01
CA PRO A 55 21.07 -12.80 40.81
C PRO A 55 22.47 -12.66 40.14
N ALA A 56 22.59 -12.24 38.88
CA ALA A 56 23.82 -11.58 38.37
C ALA A 56 23.64 -10.85 37.02
N LEU A 57 23.61 -9.52 37.08
CA LEU A 57 24.21 -8.67 36.05
C LEU A 57 25.70 -9.03 35.91
N GLN A 58 26.21 -9.23 34.69
CA GLN A 58 27.38 -8.51 34.14
C GLN A 58 27.89 -9.13 32.82
N ARG A 59 28.21 -8.21 31.89
CA ARG A 59 29.23 -8.30 30.81
C ARG A 59 29.03 -9.30 29.66
N MET A 60 28.70 -8.75 28.48
CA MET A 60 29.64 -8.72 27.35
C MET A 60 29.18 -7.71 26.28
N VAL A 61 29.71 -6.49 26.37
CA VAL A 61 29.82 -5.53 25.26
C VAL A 61 31.31 -5.21 25.12
N ARG A 62 31.89 -5.60 23.99
CA ARG A 62 33.15 -5.15 23.36
C ARG A 62 33.33 -6.07 22.14
N ALA A 63 33.75 -5.66 20.96
CA ALA A 63 34.07 -4.36 20.40
C ALA A 63 34.09 -4.53 18.87
N SER A 64 33.67 -3.52 18.12
CA SER A 64 34.15 -3.26 16.77
C SER A 64 33.88 -1.78 16.51
N ARG A 65 34.88 -0.94 16.79
CA ARG A 65 34.85 0.49 16.45
C ARG A 65 35.18 0.68 14.96
N PRO A 66 34.71 1.79 14.35
CA PRO A 66 34.92 2.12 12.95
C PRO A 66 36.23 2.90 12.73
N CYS A 67 36.73 2.89 11.50
CA CYS A 67 37.81 3.77 11.04
C CYS A 67 37.36 5.23 10.96
N ASP A 68 38.29 6.08 11.36
CA ASP A 68 38.18 7.53 11.53
C ASP A 68 38.07 8.31 10.22
N ALA A 69 37.31 9.41 10.26
CA ALA A 69 37.54 10.58 9.43
C ALA A 69 37.35 11.82 10.33
N ALA A 70 38.44 12.54 10.57
CA ALA A 70 38.49 13.75 11.39
C ALA A 70 38.23 15.00 10.54
N GLY A 71 37.54 16.00 11.14
CA GLY A 71 37.56 17.39 10.66
C GLY A 71 36.32 18.23 10.96
N MET A 72 36.44 19.13 11.95
CA MET A 72 35.70 20.39 12.19
C MET A 72 34.63 20.46 13.31
N PRO A 73 34.48 21.64 13.97
CA PRO A 73 34.28 21.74 15.43
C PRO A 73 32.90 22.25 15.88
N GLY A 74 32.57 21.95 17.14
CA GLY A 74 32.11 22.94 18.13
C GLY A 74 30.68 23.51 18.08
N ALA A 75 29.91 23.11 19.10
CA ALA A 75 28.84 23.86 19.78
C ALA A 75 27.50 24.14 19.07
N GLY A 76 26.40 23.85 19.76
CA GLY A 76 25.08 24.37 19.41
C GLY A 76 23.93 23.62 20.07
N ALA A 77 23.45 24.19 21.16
CA ALA A 77 22.30 23.77 21.96
C ALA A 77 21.05 23.36 21.16
N GLY A 78 20.22 22.53 21.81
CA GLY A 78 18.99 21.97 21.26
C GLY A 78 18.16 22.95 20.44
N ARG A 79 18.09 22.71 19.13
CA ARG A 79 17.03 23.28 18.30
C ARG A 79 15.72 22.66 18.75
N ARG A 80 14.91 23.44 19.48
CA ARG A 80 13.45 23.24 19.51
C ARG A 80 12.99 22.99 18.08
N ARG A 81 12.37 21.82 17.83
CA ARG A 81 11.68 21.54 16.56
C ARG A 81 10.52 22.54 16.45
N GLY A 82 10.76 23.72 15.87
CA GLY A 82 9.67 24.59 15.46
C GLY A 82 8.76 23.80 14.52
N SER A 83 7.45 23.82 14.78
CA SER A 83 6.46 23.18 13.92
C SER A 83 6.68 23.72 12.51
N ARG A 84 7.17 22.87 11.60
CA ARG A 84 7.34 23.27 10.21
C ARG A 84 5.96 23.22 9.57
N LYS A 85 5.36 24.38 9.41
CA LYS A 85 4.07 24.59 8.74
C LYS A 85 4.04 23.80 7.43
N VAL A 86 3.02 22.96 7.25
CA VAL A 86 2.78 22.25 5.99
C VAL A 86 2.51 23.28 4.89
N ARG A 87 3.19 23.12 3.74
CA ARG A 87 3.06 23.99 2.54
C ARG A 87 2.65 23.23 1.29
N GLY A 88 2.70 21.89 1.33
CA GLY A 88 2.28 21.05 0.22
C GLY A 88 1.66 19.74 0.67
N ILE A 89 0.84 19.16 -0.20
CA ILE A 89 0.12 17.93 0.06
C ILE A 89 0.30 17.00 -1.13
N LEU A 90 0.79 15.80 -0.86
CA LEU A 90 0.79 14.68 -1.79
C LEU A 90 -0.44 13.82 -1.50
N PHE A 91 -1.16 13.45 -2.56
CA PHE A 91 -2.31 12.57 -2.48
C PHE A 91 -2.02 11.25 -3.16
N ASP A 92 -2.50 10.17 -2.56
CA ASP A 92 -2.84 8.98 -3.30
C ASP A 92 -4.11 9.20 -4.16
N VAL A 93 -4.41 8.29 -5.10
CA VAL A 93 -5.56 8.40 -6.02
C VAL A 93 -6.63 7.38 -5.71
N ASP A 94 -6.29 6.09 -5.72
CA ASP A 94 -7.26 4.99 -5.66
C ASP A 94 -7.79 4.82 -4.24
N ASP A 95 -9.11 4.84 -4.08
CA ASP A 95 -9.81 4.88 -2.78
C ASP A 95 -9.49 6.10 -1.89
N THR A 96 -8.67 7.04 -2.40
CA THR A 96 -8.38 8.33 -1.79
C THR A 96 -9.18 9.45 -2.44
N LEU A 97 -8.98 9.69 -3.75
CA LEU A 97 -9.71 10.69 -4.54
C LEU A 97 -10.78 10.04 -5.43
N VAL A 98 -10.47 8.88 -6.00
CA VAL A 98 -11.34 8.13 -6.92
C VAL A 98 -11.83 6.86 -6.21
N ASP A 99 -13.13 6.59 -6.26
CA ASP A 99 -13.76 5.39 -5.66
C ASP A 99 -13.52 4.16 -6.53
N GLN A 100 -12.27 3.71 -6.54
CA GLN A 100 -11.82 2.60 -7.37
C GLN A 100 -12.41 1.28 -6.89
N SER A 101 -12.47 1.01 -5.58
CA SER A 101 -13.01 -0.26 -5.11
C SER A 101 -14.48 -0.44 -5.49
N THR A 102 -15.33 0.58 -5.33
CA THR A 102 -16.74 0.47 -5.74
C THR A 102 -16.86 0.34 -7.26
N SER A 103 -16.08 1.11 -8.02
CA SER A 103 -16.09 1.06 -9.49
C SER A 103 -15.65 -0.30 -10.01
N ALA A 104 -14.56 -0.85 -9.48
CA ALA A 104 -14.04 -2.16 -9.84
C ALA A 104 -15.01 -3.29 -9.46
N ARG A 105 -15.62 -3.22 -8.28
CA ARG A 105 -16.67 -4.17 -7.86
C ARG A 105 -17.82 -4.16 -8.84
N LYS A 106 -18.41 -2.98 -9.09
CA LYS A 106 -19.56 -2.84 -9.98
C LYS A 106 -19.24 -3.32 -11.41
N ALA A 107 -18.05 -3.03 -11.91
CA ALA A 107 -17.63 -3.44 -13.24
C ALA A 107 -17.47 -4.97 -13.35
N LEU A 108 -16.80 -5.59 -12.38
CA LEU A 108 -16.65 -7.04 -12.38
C LEU A 108 -17.99 -7.74 -12.25
N VAL A 109 -18.83 -7.31 -11.30
CA VAL A 109 -20.14 -7.93 -11.06
C VAL A 109 -21.02 -7.87 -12.31
N ALA A 110 -21.05 -6.73 -13.02
CA ALA A 110 -21.76 -6.63 -14.28
C ALA A 110 -21.21 -7.62 -15.31
N HIS A 111 -19.89 -7.61 -15.52
CA HIS A 111 -19.22 -8.46 -16.50
C HIS A 111 -19.45 -9.96 -16.25
N VAL A 112 -19.25 -10.44 -15.03
CA VAL A 112 -19.42 -11.88 -14.71
C VAL A 112 -20.88 -12.30 -14.67
N THR A 113 -21.82 -11.37 -14.56
CA THR A 113 -23.26 -11.66 -14.69
C THR A 113 -23.63 -11.82 -16.17
N GLU A 114 -23.09 -10.96 -17.04
CA GLU A 114 -23.31 -11.03 -18.50
C GLU A 114 -22.68 -12.30 -19.10
N ASP A 115 -21.52 -12.72 -18.60
CA ASP A 115 -20.82 -13.94 -19.04
C ASP A 115 -21.36 -15.23 -18.38
N ASP A 116 -22.42 -15.16 -17.55
CA ASP A 116 -22.98 -16.28 -16.79
C ASP A 116 -21.94 -17.02 -15.90
N LEU A 117 -20.95 -16.28 -15.40
CA LEU A 117 -19.88 -16.80 -14.55
C LEU A 117 -20.18 -16.69 -13.05
N LEU A 118 -21.23 -15.97 -12.66
CA LEU A 118 -21.53 -15.74 -11.24
C LEU A 118 -21.83 -17.03 -10.49
N GLY A 119 -22.43 -18.03 -11.16
CA GLY A 119 -22.71 -19.35 -10.58
C GLY A 119 -21.48 -20.18 -10.23
N ALA A 120 -20.30 -19.80 -10.73
CA ALA A 120 -19.03 -20.43 -10.38
C ALA A 120 -18.50 -20.00 -8.99
N PHE A 121 -19.11 -19.00 -8.37
CA PHE A 121 -18.71 -18.47 -7.07
C PHE A 121 -19.86 -18.55 -6.06
N SER A 122 -19.53 -18.58 -4.77
CA SER A 122 -20.53 -18.59 -3.69
C SER A 122 -21.38 -17.33 -3.68
N ASN A 123 -20.79 -16.19 -4.08
CA ASN A 123 -21.47 -14.91 -4.27
C ASN A 123 -20.57 -13.93 -5.06
N ALA A 124 -21.15 -12.77 -5.41
CA ALA A 124 -20.45 -11.71 -6.11
C ALA A 124 -19.20 -11.16 -5.38
N ASP A 125 -19.21 -11.14 -4.03
CA ASP A 125 -18.07 -10.59 -3.27
C ASP A 125 -16.88 -11.55 -3.25
N GLU A 126 -17.11 -12.86 -3.36
CA GLU A 126 -16.05 -13.85 -3.57
C GLU A 126 -15.37 -13.63 -4.94
N ALA A 127 -16.15 -13.51 -6.02
CA ALA A 127 -15.61 -13.22 -7.35
C ALA A 127 -14.77 -11.93 -7.36
N VAL A 128 -15.28 -10.87 -6.70
CA VAL A 128 -14.58 -9.58 -6.56
C VAL A 128 -13.29 -9.71 -5.77
N THR A 129 -13.29 -10.52 -4.72
CA THR A 129 -12.10 -10.78 -3.90
C THR A 129 -11.02 -11.50 -4.71
N ILE A 130 -11.39 -12.58 -5.40
CA ILE A 130 -10.47 -13.36 -6.26
C ILE A 130 -9.90 -12.47 -7.37
N TRP A 131 -10.76 -11.72 -8.07
CA TRP A 131 -10.29 -10.79 -9.12
C TRP A 131 -9.34 -9.72 -8.58
N ARG A 132 -9.59 -9.19 -7.37
CA ARG A 132 -8.72 -8.21 -6.73
C ARG A 132 -7.35 -8.82 -6.44
N GLU A 133 -7.29 -10.00 -5.84
CA GLU A 133 -6.03 -10.67 -5.48
C GLU A 133 -5.19 -11.02 -6.72
N ILE A 134 -5.84 -11.58 -7.75
CA ILE A 134 -5.21 -11.83 -9.05
C ILE A 134 -4.71 -10.52 -9.69
N THR A 135 -5.50 -9.45 -9.59
CA THR A 135 -5.11 -8.13 -10.07
C THR A 135 -3.89 -7.59 -9.33
N GLU A 136 -3.86 -7.65 -8.00
CA GLU A 136 -2.74 -7.18 -7.18
C GLU A 136 -1.45 -7.93 -7.53
N TYR A 137 -1.51 -9.25 -7.65
CA TYR A 137 -0.37 -10.09 -8.02
C TYR A 137 0.21 -9.70 -9.39
N HIS A 138 -0.61 -9.74 -10.45
CA HIS A 138 -0.13 -9.49 -11.81
C HIS A 138 0.23 -8.02 -12.04
N TYR A 139 -0.45 -7.09 -11.38
CA TYR A 139 -0.11 -5.68 -11.48
C TYR A 139 1.23 -5.36 -10.81
N ALA A 140 1.55 -6.01 -9.68
CA ALA A 140 2.86 -5.88 -9.05
C ALA A 140 4.00 -6.31 -10.00
N ARG A 141 3.82 -7.42 -10.74
CA ARG A 141 4.78 -7.87 -11.76
C ARG A 141 4.98 -6.84 -12.88
N TYR A 142 3.90 -6.20 -13.31
CA TYR A 142 3.97 -5.09 -14.28
C TYR A 142 4.73 -3.88 -13.73
N LEU A 143 4.49 -3.49 -12.47
CA LEU A 143 5.22 -2.40 -11.83
C LEU A 143 6.72 -2.68 -11.72
N MET A 144 7.10 -3.94 -11.56
CA MET A 144 8.51 -4.39 -11.57
C MET A 144 9.11 -4.52 -12.98
N GLY A 145 8.31 -4.36 -14.04
CA GLY A 145 8.77 -4.52 -15.42
C GLY A 145 8.99 -5.97 -15.85
N GLU A 146 8.54 -6.95 -15.05
CA GLU A 146 8.64 -8.38 -15.40
C GLU A 146 7.75 -8.77 -16.57
N VAL A 147 6.63 -8.06 -16.72
CA VAL A 147 5.63 -8.28 -17.76
C VAL A 147 5.16 -6.96 -18.34
N THR A 148 4.69 -6.99 -19.58
CA THR A 148 4.06 -5.82 -20.21
C THR A 148 2.68 -5.57 -19.61
N LEU A 149 2.14 -4.36 -19.84
CA LEU A 149 0.78 -4.03 -19.41
C LEU A 149 -0.27 -4.96 -20.05
N ARG A 150 -0.05 -5.41 -21.29
CA ARG A 150 -0.95 -6.36 -21.98
C ARG A 150 -0.83 -7.75 -21.37
N ALA A 151 0.39 -8.26 -21.21
CA ALA A 151 0.63 -9.59 -20.67
C ALA A 151 0.05 -9.77 -19.25
N GLN A 152 0.14 -8.75 -18.37
CA GLN A 152 -0.51 -8.85 -17.06
C GLN A 152 -2.04 -8.89 -17.15
N ARG A 153 -2.65 -8.21 -18.13
CA ARG A 153 -4.12 -8.28 -18.34
C ARG A 153 -4.52 -9.68 -18.77
N HIS A 154 -3.80 -10.26 -19.74
CA HIS A 154 -4.06 -11.62 -20.21
C HIS A 154 -3.95 -12.64 -19.08
N ALA A 155 -2.85 -12.59 -18.32
CA ALA A 155 -2.65 -13.50 -17.20
C ALA A 155 -3.74 -13.39 -16.13
N ARG A 156 -4.23 -12.16 -15.83
CA ARG A 156 -5.37 -11.97 -14.92
C ARG A 156 -6.63 -12.65 -15.42
N VAL A 157 -6.95 -12.53 -16.71
CA VAL A 157 -8.14 -13.17 -17.30
C VAL A 157 -8.02 -14.67 -17.20
N ARG A 158 -6.90 -15.24 -17.65
CA ARG A 158 -6.67 -16.69 -17.61
C ARG A 158 -6.79 -17.24 -16.20
N ASP A 159 -6.15 -16.61 -15.22
CA ASP A 159 -6.19 -17.04 -13.83
C ASP A 159 -7.60 -16.90 -13.23
N PHE A 160 -8.30 -15.81 -13.53
CA PHE A 160 -9.67 -15.61 -13.02
C PHE A 160 -10.64 -16.64 -13.59
N LEU A 161 -10.59 -16.89 -14.90
CA LEU A 161 -11.43 -17.89 -15.55
C LEU A 161 -11.08 -19.32 -15.11
N THR A 162 -9.81 -19.57 -14.77
CA THR A 162 -9.40 -20.84 -14.14
C THR A 162 -10.07 -21.01 -12.77
N GLN A 163 -10.12 -19.95 -11.95
CA GLN A 163 -10.83 -19.99 -10.67
C GLN A 163 -12.35 -20.13 -10.84
N ALA A 164 -12.90 -19.61 -11.95
CA ALA A 164 -14.30 -19.79 -12.32
C ALA A 164 -14.61 -21.19 -12.94
N GLY A 165 -13.64 -22.09 -13.02
CA GLY A 165 -13.82 -23.44 -13.55
C GLY A 165 -13.94 -23.54 -15.08
N VAL A 166 -13.59 -22.49 -15.82
CA VAL A 166 -13.62 -22.50 -17.28
C VAL A 166 -12.53 -23.43 -17.82
N THR A 167 -12.95 -24.48 -18.53
CA THR A 167 -12.02 -25.47 -19.12
C THR A 167 -11.19 -24.82 -20.23
N GLY A 168 -9.87 -25.05 -20.23
CA GLY A 168 -8.96 -24.47 -21.22
C GLY A 168 -8.61 -23.00 -20.99
N ALA A 169 -9.00 -22.40 -19.86
CA ALA A 169 -8.73 -20.99 -19.58
C ALA A 169 -7.24 -20.61 -19.64
N GLN A 170 -6.32 -21.51 -19.27
CA GLN A 170 -4.88 -21.25 -19.36
C GLN A 170 -4.34 -21.32 -20.79
N ASP A 171 -5.00 -22.08 -21.67
CA ASP A 171 -4.64 -22.24 -23.08
C ASP A 171 -5.33 -21.20 -23.99
N MET A 172 -6.19 -20.35 -23.41
CA MET A 172 -6.87 -19.25 -24.09
C MET A 172 -5.88 -18.34 -24.84
N SER A 173 -6.21 -17.97 -26.08
CA SER A 173 -5.39 -17.08 -26.90
C SER A 173 -5.25 -15.68 -26.28
N ASP A 174 -4.18 -14.95 -26.64
CA ASP A 174 -4.02 -13.55 -26.22
C ASP A 174 -5.14 -12.64 -26.77
N GLU A 175 -5.72 -13.00 -27.92
CA GLU A 175 -6.83 -12.27 -28.54
C GLU A 175 -8.11 -12.40 -27.71
N ASP A 176 -8.48 -13.64 -27.34
CA ASP A 176 -9.66 -13.91 -26.51
C ASP A 176 -9.50 -13.29 -25.12
N ALA A 177 -8.32 -13.41 -24.51
CA ALA A 177 -8.03 -12.78 -23.23
C ALA A 177 -8.09 -11.25 -23.32
N SER A 178 -7.73 -10.66 -24.47
CA SER A 178 -7.88 -9.22 -24.71
C SER A 178 -9.34 -8.82 -24.87
N ALA A 179 -10.13 -9.62 -25.59
CA ALA A 179 -11.56 -9.38 -25.79
C ALA A 179 -12.31 -9.41 -24.45
N TRP A 180 -12.08 -10.46 -23.65
CA TRP A 180 -12.67 -10.58 -22.31
C TRP A 180 -12.28 -9.41 -21.41
N TYR A 181 -10.98 -9.07 -21.35
CA TYR A 181 -10.53 -7.94 -20.54
C TYR A 181 -11.15 -6.62 -21.00
N SER A 182 -11.32 -6.43 -22.32
CA SER A 182 -11.89 -5.21 -22.89
C SER A 182 -13.37 -5.07 -22.57
N ALA A 183 -14.13 -6.16 -22.62
CA ALA A 183 -15.51 -6.20 -22.16
C ALA A 183 -15.61 -5.84 -20.66
N TYR A 184 -14.84 -6.50 -19.79
CA TYR A 184 -14.74 -6.13 -18.38
C TYR A 184 -14.35 -4.65 -18.19
N ALA A 185 -13.39 -4.15 -18.96
CA ALA A 185 -12.89 -2.80 -18.85
C ALA A 185 -13.91 -1.75 -19.34
N SER A 186 -14.79 -2.05 -20.29
CA SER A 186 -15.84 -1.13 -20.76
C SER A 186 -16.84 -0.81 -19.64
N HIS A 187 -17.11 -1.77 -18.76
CA HIS A 187 -17.90 -1.54 -17.54
C HIS A 187 -17.20 -0.62 -16.54
N LYS A 188 -15.87 -0.49 -16.62
CA LYS A 188 -15.05 0.33 -15.73
C LYS A 188 -14.83 1.76 -16.25
N HIS A 189 -14.56 1.92 -17.55
CA HIS A 189 -14.25 3.25 -18.13
C HIS A 189 -15.45 4.20 -18.13
N SER A 190 -16.68 3.67 -18.11
CA SER A 190 -17.90 4.46 -17.94
C SER A 190 -18.12 4.94 -16.49
N ARG A 191 -17.22 4.63 -15.54
CA ARG A 191 -17.51 4.71 -14.09
C ARG A 191 -16.42 5.28 -13.21
N TYR A 192 -15.37 5.95 -13.71
CA TYR A 192 -14.48 6.67 -12.80
C TYR A 192 -15.28 7.75 -12.06
N ILE A 193 -15.48 7.54 -10.77
CA ILE A 193 -16.25 8.42 -9.90
C ILE A 193 -15.31 8.91 -8.80
N ALA A 194 -15.19 10.23 -8.66
CA ALA A 194 -14.53 10.81 -7.50
C ALA A 194 -15.41 10.64 -6.26
N PHE A 195 -14.79 10.50 -5.09
CA PHE A 195 -15.55 10.65 -3.84
C PHE A 195 -16.17 12.05 -3.78
N ALA A 196 -17.37 12.14 -3.20
CA ALA A 196 -18.11 13.40 -3.12
C ALA A 196 -17.32 14.53 -2.42
N ASP A 197 -16.40 14.18 -1.52
CA ASP A 197 -15.55 15.12 -0.81
C ASP A 197 -14.25 15.48 -1.56
N ALA A 198 -13.90 14.78 -2.65
CA ALA A 198 -12.62 14.96 -3.33
C ALA A 198 -12.56 16.31 -4.05
N SER A 199 -13.44 16.57 -5.02
CA SER A 199 -13.38 17.81 -5.82
C SER A 199 -13.49 19.09 -4.99
N PRO A 200 -14.45 19.21 -4.03
CA PRO A 200 -14.53 20.41 -3.21
C PRO A 200 -13.29 20.60 -2.31
N SER A 201 -12.75 19.51 -1.75
CA SER A 201 -11.56 19.59 -0.89
C SER A 201 -10.31 19.95 -1.68
N ILE A 202 -10.09 19.34 -2.85
CA ILE A 202 -8.95 19.66 -3.71
C ILE A 202 -9.01 21.13 -4.16
N ALA A 203 -10.17 21.62 -4.60
CA ALA A 203 -10.33 23.02 -4.98
C ALA A 203 -10.00 23.99 -3.83
N ARG A 204 -10.50 23.71 -2.62
CA ARG A 204 -10.20 24.53 -1.44
C ARG A 204 -8.72 24.48 -1.04
N LEU A 205 -8.09 23.32 -1.10
CA LEU A 205 -6.70 23.14 -0.70
C LEU A 205 -5.73 23.75 -1.71
N ALA A 206 -6.06 23.73 -3.00
CA ALA A 206 -5.25 24.33 -4.06
C ALA A 206 -5.03 25.84 -3.88
N ALA A 207 -5.93 26.54 -3.16
CA ALA A 207 -5.78 27.95 -2.85
C ALA A 207 -4.65 28.25 -1.83
N HIS A 208 -4.19 27.25 -1.08
CA HIS A 208 -3.27 27.44 0.05
C HIS A 208 -2.05 26.52 0.05
N TYR A 209 -2.10 25.40 -0.69
CA TYR A 209 -1.07 24.37 -0.69
C TYR A 209 -0.65 24.01 -2.12
N ARG A 210 0.62 23.65 -2.29
CA ARG A 210 1.08 22.97 -3.51
C ARG A 210 0.60 21.53 -3.49
N LEU A 211 -0.12 21.10 -4.52
CA LEU A 211 -0.71 19.76 -4.58
C LEU A 211 0.06 18.87 -5.54
N GLY A 212 0.20 17.59 -5.19
CA GLY A 212 0.78 16.58 -6.07
C GLY A 212 0.21 15.20 -5.80
N ILE A 213 0.56 14.25 -6.68
CA ILE A 213 0.13 12.86 -6.62
C ILE A 213 1.34 11.95 -6.38
N VAL A 214 1.18 10.97 -5.49
CA VAL A 214 2.08 9.82 -5.35
C VAL A 214 1.27 8.54 -5.35
N SER A 215 1.45 7.69 -6.36
CA SER A 215 0.64 6.47 -6.51
C SER A 215 1.44 5.22 -6.89
N ASN A 216 0.99 4.06 -6.42
CA ASN A 216 1.51 2.74 -6.79
C ASN A 216 0.89 2.25 -8.11
N SER A 217 1.03 3.07 -9.15
CA SER A 217 0.45 2.82 -10.47
C SER A 217 1.42 3.26 -11.57
N SER A 218 0.92 3.49 -12.78
CA SER A 218 1.60 4.16 -13.88
C SER A 218 1.03 5.57 -14.08
N ILE A 219 1.87 6.52 -14.51
CA ILE A 219 1.46 7.91 -14.79
C ILE A 219 0.26 7.96 -15.74
N ASP A 220 0.31 7.24 -16.87
CA ASP A 220 -0.76 7.28 -17.88
C ASP A 220 -2.12 6.89 -17.29
N HIS A 221 -2.14 5.81 -16.52
CA HIS A 221 -3.34 5.30 -15.86
C HIS A 221 -3.91 6.29 -14.84
N GLN A 222 -3.08 6.96 -14.03
CA GLN A 222 -3.58 7.95 -13.07
C GLN A 222 -3.97 9.27 -13.71
N ARG A 223 -3.25 9.72 -14.76
CA ARG A 223 -3.66 10.92 -15.53
C ARG A 223 -5.01 10.69 -16.22
N GLU A 224 -5.26 9.49 -16.75
CA GLU A 224 -6.55 9.11 -17.30
C GLU A 224 -7.68 9.23 -16.26
N LYS A 225 -7.53 8.58 -15.10
CA LYS A 225 -8.53 8.66 -14.02
C LYS A 225 -8.79 10.09 -13.57
N LEU A 226 -7.72 10.83 -13.26
CA LEU A 226 -7.83 12.21 -12.79
C LEU A 226 -8.46 13.12 -13.84
N ARG A 227 -8.23 12.86 -15.14
CA ARG A 227 -8.89 13.60 -16.23
C ARG A 227 -10.38 13.27 -16.27
N ALA A 228 -10.75 11.99 -16.17
CA ALA A 228 -12.14 11.54 -16.21
C ALA A 228 -12.99 12.15 -15.07
N VAL A 229 -12.39 12.38 -13.89
CA VAL A 229 -13.07 13.00 -12.75
C VAL A 229 -12.84 14.51 -12.62
N GLY A 230 -12.21 15.16 -13.61
CA GLY A 230 -12.00 16.60 -13.63
C GLY A 230 -11.00 17.13 -12.59
N LEU A 231 -10.12 16.28 -12.06
CA LEU A 231 -9.14 16.65 -11.01
C LEU A 231 -7.71 16.88 -11.54
N LEU A 232 -7.40 16.45 -12.76
CA LEU A 232 -6.03 16.48 -13.29
C LEU A 232 -5.40 17.89 -13.28
N SER A 233 -6.19 18.93 -13.57
CA SER A 233 -5.71 20.32 -13.65
C SER A 233 -5.18 20.87 -12.33
N PHE A 234 -5.64 20.36 -11.18
CA PHE A 234 -5.16 20.80 -9.86
C PHE A 234 -3.74 20.32 -9.54
N PHE A 235 -3.27 19.26 -10.22
CA PHE A 235 -1.97 18.65 -9.97
C PHE A 235 -0.93 18.99 -11.05
N GLY A 236 -1.37 19.35 -12.26
CA GLY A 236 -0.47 19.62 -13.38
C GLY A 236 0.48 18.44 -13.62
N ASP A 237 1.79 18.73 -13.62
CA ASP A 237 2.84 17.71 -13.79
C ASP A 237 3.41 17.17 -12.47
N ALA A 238 2.86 17.58 -11.32
CA ALA A 238 3.25 17.06 -10.01
C ALA A 238 2.65 15.67 -9.75
N VAL A 239 2.91 14.70 -10.64
CA VAL A 239 2.39 13.33 -10.59
C VAL A 239 3.55 12.33 -10.62
N VAL A 240 3.78 11.66 -9.48
CA VAL A 240 4.76 10.56 -9.37
C VAL A 240 4.03 9.24 -9.28
N CYS A 241 4.44 8.28 -10.10
CA CYS A 241 3.89 6.93 -10.08
C CYS A 241 5.00 5.89 -10.05
N ALA A 242 4.75 4.80 -9.32
CA ALA A 242 5.67 3.70 -9.10
C ALA A 242 6.32 3.17 -10.37
N ARG A 243 5.54 2.98 -11.45
CA ARG A 243 6.05 2.37 -12.69
C ARG A 243 7.17 3.18 -13.32
N GLN A 244 7.05 4.51 -13.34
CA GLN A 244 8.03 5.42 -13.92
C GLN A 244 9.16 5.74 -12.92
N HIS A 245 8.85 5.77 -11.63
CA HIS A 245 9.84 6.04 -10.58
C HIS A 245 10.78 4.84 -10.30
N GLY A 246 10.30 3.61 -10.49
CA GLY A 246 11.06 2.38 -10.22
C GLY A 246 11.03 1.91 -8.76
N ALA A 247 10.33 2.62 -7.89
CA ALA A 247 10.02 2.20 -6.52
C ALA A 247 8.61 2.64 -6.15
N ALA A 248 7.99 1.94 -5.22
CA ALA A 248 6.58 2.15 -4.90
C ALA A 248 6.41 2.32 -3.38
N LYS A 249 5.36 3.03 -2.94
CA LYS A 249 5.02 3.27 -1.53
C LYS A 249 4.85 1.94 -0.75
N PRO A 250 5.63 1.67 0.30
CA PRO A 250 6.09 2.66 1.28
C PRO A 250 7.55 3.10 1.12
N ALA A 251 8.22 2.81 0.00
CA ALA A 251 9.60 3.23 -0.20
C ALA A 251 9.73 4.77 -0.13
N SER A 252 10.61 5.29 0.73
CA SER A 252 10.72 6.74 0.97
C SER A 252 11.06 7.54 -0.30
N SER A 253 11.78 6.94 -1.26
CA SER A 253 12.22 7.61 -2.48
C SER A 253 11.07 8.15 -3.34
N ILE A 254 9.92 7.48 -3.38
CA ILE A 254 8.78 7.94 -4.20
C ILE A 254 8.11 9.18 -3.57
N PHE A 255 8.06 9.27 -2.24
CA PHE A 255 7.59 10.46 -1.54
C PHE A 255 8.56 11.63 -1.73
N TYR A 256 9.87 11.36 -1.72
CA TYR A 256 10.89 12.38 -1.96
C TYR A 256 10.80 12.95 -3.37
N ALA A 257 10.54 12.10 -4.38
CA ALA A 257 10.27 12.56 -5.74
C ALA A 257 9.03 13.46 -5.78
N GLY A 258 7.96 13.11 -5.07
CA GLY A 258 6.78 13.97 -4.95
C GLY A 258 7.12 15.33 -4.31
N CYS A 259 7.87 15.33 -3.20
CA CYS A 259 8.32 16.57 -2.56
C CYS A 259 9.18 17.45 -3.49
N ALA A 260 10.05 16.82 -4.29
CA ALA A 260 10.88 17.51 -5.26
C ALA A 260 10.07 18.17 -6.37
N LEU A 261 9.02 17.51 -6.90
CA LEU A 261 8.10 18.12 -7.86
C LEU A 261 7.34 19.31 -7.27
N LEU A 262 7.03 19.28 -5.97
CA LEU A 262 6.44 20.43 -5.28
C LEU A 262 7.47 21.53 -4.95
N GLY A 263 8.77 21.30 -5.13
CA GLY A 263 9.82 22.21 -4.72
C GLY A 263 9.82 22.49 -3.21
N LEU A 264 9.49 21.49 -2.39
CA LEU A 264 9.35 21.60 -0.94
C LEU A 264 10.24 20.59 -0.21
N ARG A 265 10.63 20.93 1.02
CA ARG A 265 11.36 19.99 1.88
C ARG A 265 10.38 18.96 2.44
N VAL A 266 10.88 17.75 2.67
CA VAL A 266 10.11 16.61 3.24
C VAL A 266 9.24 17.02 4.44
N GLY A 267 9.82 17.73 5.42
CA GLY A 267 9.08 18.17 6.62
C GLY A 267 8.09 19.31 6.41
N GLU A 268 7.90 19.79 5.19
CA GLU A 268 6.90 20.81 4.81
C GLU A 268 5.75 20.20 4.00
N VAL A 269 5.76 18.87 3.80
CA VAL A 269 4.81 18.15 2.95
C VAL A 269 4.07 17.13 3.80
N ALA A 270 2.74 17.07 3.64
CA ALA A 270 1.93 15.97 4.13
C ALA A 270 1.60 15.00 3.00
N HIS A 271 1.45 13.72 3.31
CA HIS A 271 0.88 12.73 2.40
C HIS A 271 -0.44 12.21 2.94
N VAL A 272 -1.44 12.14 2.07
CA VAL A 272 -2.80 11.69 2.38
C VAL A 272 -3.13 10.49 1.50
N GLY A 273 -3.53 9.38 2.11
CA GLY A 273 -3.98 8.20 1.37
C GLY A 273 -4.78 7.22 2.22
N ASP A 274 -5.49 6.31 1.56
CA ASP A 274 -6.36 5.35 2.21
C ASP A 274 -5.56 4.20 2.88
N SER A 275 -4.44 3.78 2.31
CA SER A 275 -3.75 2.58 2.75
C SER A 275 -2.84 2.86 3.94
N TYR A 276 -3.15 2.21 5.06
CA TYR A 276 -2.42 2.45 6.31
C TYR A 276 -0.92 2.14 6.18
N LEU A 277 -0.55 1.02 5.56
CA LEU A 277 0.87 0.65 5.45
C LEU A 277 1.61 1.42 4.36
N THR A 278 1.03 1.51 3.16
CA THR A 278 1.74 2.11 2.03
C THR A 278 1.74 3.62 2.10
N ASP A 279 0.62 4.25 2.47
CA ASP A 279 0.49 5.71 2.54
C ASP A 279 0.91 6.25 3.91
N ALA A 280 0.19 5.88 4.97
CA ALA A 280 0.36 6.54 6.26
C ALA A 280 1.69 6.17 6.93
N VAL A 281 1.98 4.88 7.10
CA VAL A 281 3.25 4.41 7.66
C VAL A 281 4.42 4.78 6.74
N GLY A 282 4.26 4.62 5.42
CA GLY A 282 5.28 5.00 4.43
C GLY A 282 5.67 6.48 4.51
N ALA A 283 4.69 7.38 4.50
CA ALA A 283 4.92 8.82 4.62
C ALA A 283 5.58 9.20 5.95
N ARG A 284 5.12 8.61 7.05
CA ARG A 284 5.72 8.85 8.38
C ARG A 284 7.19 8.43 8.41
N LEU A 285 7.50 7.23 7.90
CA LEU A 285 8.88 6.73 7.86
C LEU A 285 9.77 7.57 6.91
N ALA A 286 9.18 8.16 5.88
CA ALA A 286 9.85 9.14 5.01
C ALA A 286 10.00 10.53 5.67
N GLY A 287 9.38 10.79 6.83
CA GLY A 287 9.47 12.07 7.54
C GLY A 287 8.48 13.15 7.08
N LEU A 288 7.48 12.77 6.27
CA LEU A 288 6.36 13.63 5.89
C LEU A 288 5.33 13.68 7.02
N GLY A 289 4.46 14.69 6.99
CA GLY A 289 3.21 14.64 7.75
C GLY A 289 2.34 13.48 7.24
N ALA A 290 2.02 12.51 8.08
CA ALA A 290 1.24 11.35 7.67
C ALA A 290 -0.24 11.53 8.01
N VAL A 291 -1.10 11.42 7.00
CA VAL A 291 -2.57 11.45 7.16
C VAL A 291 -3.16 10.18 6.57
N TRP A 292 -3.78 9.37 7.43
CA TRP A 292 -4.52 8.19 7.05
C TRP A 292 -6.00 8.52 6.83
N LEU A 293 -6.46 8.35 5.60
CA LEU A 293 -7.87 8.55 5.24
C LEU A 293 -8.63 7.23 5.42
N ASN A 294 -9.19 7.02 6.61
CA ASN A 294 -9.90 5.81 6.98
C ASN A 294 -11.40 5.88 6.63
N ARG A 295 -11.72 5.97 5.34
CA ARG A 295 -13.12 6.09 4.84
C ARG A 295 -14.02 4.95 5.33
N ARG A 296 -13.46 3.74 5.41
CA ARG A 296 -14.19 2.50 5.74
C ARG A 296 -14.26 2.20 7.24
N GLY A 297 -13.78 3.11 8.10
CA GLY A 297 -13.80 2.90 9.55
C GLY A 297 -13.05 1.64 9.99
N ARG A 298 -11.97 1.27 9.29
CA ARG A 298 -11.14 0.11 9.65
C ARG A 298 -10.66 0.27 11.09
N ASN A 299 -10.97 -0.71 11.93
CA ASN A 299 -10.55 -0.71 13.33
C ASN A 299 -9.07 -1.07 13.43
N LEU A 300 -8.22 -0.04 13.50
CA LEU A 300 -6.88 -0.20 14.03
C LEU A 300 -6.92 0.18 15.50
N ARG A 301 -6.67 -0.81 16.37
CA ARG A 301 -6.73 -0.63 17.83
C ARG A 301 -5.83 0.52 18.29
N ASP A 302 -4.70 0.75 17.62
CA ASP A 302 -3.80 1.88 17.86
C ASP A 302 -3.06 2.27 16.55
N PRO A 303 -3.45 3.35 15.86
CA PRO A 303 -2.64 3.94 14.81
C PRO A 303 -1.27 4.34 15.38
N ALA A 304 -0.21 4.11 14.62
CA ALA A 304 1.13 4.38 15.09
C ALA A 304 1.33 5.89 15.33
N GLU A 305 2.07 6.24 16.39
CA GLU A 305 2.32 7.63 16.78
C GLU A 305 2.78 8.51 15.61
N GLY A 306 2.25 9.73 15.52
CA GLY A 306 2.54 10.68 14.44
C GLY A 306 1.74 10.46 13.15
N ILE A 307 0.79 9.53 13.12
CA ILE A 307 -0.20 9.39 12.04
C ILE A 307 -1.49 10.06 12.45
N ARG A 308 -1.93 11.06 11.67
CA ARG A 308 -3.23 11.72 11.84
C ARG A 308 -4.29 10.90 11.10
N VAL A 309 -5.47 10.73 11.67
CA VAL A 309 -6.54 9.91 11.09
C VAL A 309 -7.74 10.79 10.79
N ILE A 310 -8.24 10.70 9.57
CA ILE A 310 -9.44 11.40 9.11
C ILE A 310 -10.41 10.40 8.46
N ARG A 311 -11.70 10.73 8.39
CA ARG A 311 -12.71 9.89 7.72
C ARG A 311 -13.16 10.48 6.39
N SER A 312 -13.02 11.79 6.24
CA SER A 312 -13.30 12.52 5.02
C SER A 312 -12.19 13.51 4.71
N LEU A 313 -12.02 13.83 3.42
CA LEU A 313 -11.15 14.92 2.99
C LEU A 313 -11.59 16.28 3.53
N TYR A 314 -12.85 16.44 3.94
CA TYR A 314 -13.33 17.64 4.63
C TYR A 314 -12.65 17.89 5.98
N ASP A 315 -12.16 16.84 6.63
CA ASP A 315 -11.46 16.94 7.92
C ASP A 315 -9.99 17.37 7.74
N LEU A 316 -9.47 17.31 6.51
CA LEU A 316 -8.05 17.50 6.23
C LEU A 316 -7.51 18.87 6.67
N PRO A 317 -8.20 20.01 6.47
CA PRO A 317 -7.69 21.31 6.93
C PRO A 317 -7.39 21.36 8.43
N ALA A 318 -8.22 20.73 9.26
CA ALA A 318 -8.06 20.75 10.72
C ALA A 318 -6.81 20.01 11.19
N VAL A 319 -6.36 19.00 10.44
CA VAL A 319 -5.19 18.19 10.79
C VAL A 319 -3.89 18.70 10.18
N LEU A 320 -3.94 19.74 9.34
CA LEU A 320 -2.76 20.35 8.69
C LEU A 320 -2.25 21.61 9.40
N THR A 321 -3.00 22.15 10.36
CA THR A 321 -2.73 23.45 11.01
C THR A 321 -1.89 23.37 12.30
N ASP A 322 -1.49 22.17 12.73
CA ASP A 322 -0.66 21.92 13.92
C ASP A 322 0.84 21.81 13.61
#